data_AF-A0A4V3SYD0-F1
#
_entry.id   AF-A0A4V3SYD0-F1
#
_cell.length_a   1.000
_cell.length_b   1.000
_cell.length_c   1.000
_cell.angle_alpha   90.00
_cell.angle_beta   90.00
_cell.angle_gamma   90.00
#
_symmetry.space_group_name_H-M   'P 1'
#
loop_
_entity.id
_entity.type
_entity.pdbx_description
1 polymer ?
#
loop_
_entity_poly.entity_id
_entity_poly.type
_entity_poly.pdbx_seq_one_letter_code
_entity_poly.pdbx_strand_id
1 'polypeptide(L)'
;MPRGSSPKRERQYEHIKESAEERGVPEKRAEEIAARTVNKERARAGESETASRLSLEDMSSSRRGGLHSHSGAQGPTYEQLYAEARRRNIRGRSDMNKTQLKRALGA
;
A
#
# COMPACT_ATOMS: atom_id res chain seq x y z
N MET A 1 -10.05 -6.34 17.54
CA MET A 1 -10.16 -4.86 17.59
C MET A 1 -9.52 -4.25 18.83
N PRO A 2 -9.00 -3.01 18.75
CA PRO A 2 -8.55 -2.28 19.93
C PRO A 2 -9.72 -1.93 20.85
N ARG A 3 -9.54 -2.09 22.17
CA ARG A 3 -10.56 -1.74 23.17
C ARG A 3 -10.83 -0.22 23.18
N GLY A 4 -12.05 0.19 23.50
CA GLY A 4 -12.47 1.60 23.56
C GLY A 4 -12.79 2.23 22.20
N SER A 5 -13.14 1.43 21.20
CA SER A 5 -13.52 1.90 19.87
C SER A 5 -14.98 2.39 19.87
N SER A 6 -15.28 3.50 19.19
CA SER A 6 -16.68 3.91 18.97
C SER A 6 -17.38 2.95 17.99
N PRO A 7 -18.73 2.83 18.01
CA PRO A 7 -19.46 1.98 17.06
C PRO A 7 -19.14 2.26 15.59
N LYS A 8 -18.73 3.49 15.26
CA LYS A 8 -18.26 3.87 13.92
C LYS A 8 -16.94 3.20 13.56
N ARG A 9 -15.99 3.12 14.50
CA ARG A 9 -14.67 2.50 14.29
C ARG A 9 -14.77 0.98 14.19
N GLU A 10 -15.72 0.39 14.91
CA GLU A 10 -16.00 -1.04 14.81
C GLU A 10 -16.50 -1.41 13.41
N ARG A 11 -17.51 -0.70 12.89
CA ARG A 11 -17.96 -0.90 11.50
C ARG A 11 -16.85 -0.68 10.46
N GLN A 12 -15.99 0.31 10.70
CA GLN A 12 -14.85 0.58 9.81
C GLN A 12 -13.83 -0.57 9.83
N TYR A 13 -13.56 -1.14 11.00
CA TYR A 13 -12.64 -2.27 11.11
C TYR A 13 -13.19 -3.49 10.36
N GLU A 14 -14.45 -3.86 10.59
CA GLU A 14 -15.06 -5.02 9.93
C GLU A 14 -15.06 -4.84 8.41
N HIS A 15 -15.47 -3.67 7.91
CA HIS A 15 -15.45 -3.39 6.48
C HIS A 15 -14.04 -3.51 5.87
N ILE A 16 -12.99 -3.08 6.58
CA ILE A 16 -11.62 -3.19 6.06
C ILE A 16 -11.12 -4.65 6.11
N LYS A 17 -11.47 -5.39 7.17
CA LYS A 17 -11.13 -6.81 7.31
C LYS A 17 -11.75 -7.59 6.15
N GLU A 18 -13.08 -7.50 5.98
CA GLU A 18 -13.83 -8.18 4.93
C GLU A 18 -13.29 -7.82 3.53
N SER A 19 -13.12 -6.52 3.24
CA SER A 19 -12.55 -6.09 1.96
C SER A 19 -11.13 -6.60 1.71
N ALA A 20 -10.33 -6.87 2.75
CA ALA A 20 -8.99 -7.44 2.59
C ALA A 20 -9.04 -8.95 2.35
N GLU A 21 -9.94 -9.66 3.03
CA GLU A 21 -10.21 -11.09 2.83
C GLU A 21 -10.74 -11.38 1.43
N GLU A 22 -11.67 -10.56 0.92
CA GLU A 22 -12.17 -10.63 -0.46
C GLU A 22 -11.05 -10.49 -1.50
N ARG A 23 -9.99 -9.74 -1.16
CA ARG A 23 -8.78 -9.57 -1.99
C ARG A 23 -7.78 -10.73 -1.84
N GLY A 24 -8.12 -11.77 -1.08
CA GLY A 24 -7.30 -12.96 -0.86
C GLY A 24 -6.24 -12.79 0.23
N VAL A 25 -6.35 -11.76 1.07
CA VAL A 25 -5.44 -11.61 2.23
C VAL A 25 -5.86 -12.60 3.31
N PRO A 26 -4.93 -13.36 3.92
CA PRO A 26 -5.27 -14.29 5.00
C PRO A 26 -5.81 -13.54 6.22
N GLU A 27 -6.80 -14.12 6.90
CA GLU A 27 -7.55 -13.51 8.01
C GLU A 27 -6.67 -12.77 9.02
N LYS A 28 -5.63 -13.42 9.55
CA LYS A 28 -4.70 -12.79 10.52
C LYS A 28 -4.09 -11.48 10.00
N ARG A 29 -3.77 -11.44 8.71
CA ARG A 29 -3.21 -10.25 8.06
C ARG A 29 -4.29 -9.24 7.71
N ALA A 30 -5.49 -9.66 7.36
CA ALA A 30 -6.63 -8.78 7.16
C ALA A 30 -7.00 -8.04 8.45
N GLU A 31 -7.03 -8.75 9.59
CA GLU A 31 -7.23 -8.17 10.92
C GLU A 31 -6.16 -7.15 11.30
N GLU A 32 -4.90 -7.45 10.99
CA GLU A 32 -3.78 -6.53 11.22
C GLU A 32 -3.91 -5.26 10.38
N ILE A 33 -4.28 -5.39 9.10
CA ILE A 33 -4.51 -4.26 8.19
C ILE A 33 -5.66 -3.39 8.71
N ALA A 34 -6.78 -4.01 9.10
CA ALA A 34 -7.94 -3.32 9.63
C ALA A 34 -7.59 -2.58 10.94
N ALA A 35 -6.90 -3.25 11.87
CA ALA A 35 -6.50 -2.66 13.15
C ALA A 35 -5.58 -1.44 12.93
N ARG A 36 -4.56 -1.57 12.08
CA ARG A 36 -3.61 -0.49 11.80
C ARG A 36 -4.29 0.72 11.15
N THR A 37 -5.19 0.47 10.21
CA THR A 37 -5.90 1.54 9.51
C THR A 37 -6.80 2.31 10.48
N VAL A 38 -7.58 1.60 11.30
CA VAL A 38 -8.46 2.22 12.30
C VAL A 38 -7.67 2.94 13.39
N ASN A 39 -6.58 2.37 13.91
CA ASN A 39 -5.73 3.03 14.90
C ASN A 39 -5.13 4.34 14.38
N LYS A 40 -4.70 4.37 13.11
CA LYS A 40 -4.20 5.61 12.50
C LYS A 40 -5.29 6.68 12.42
N GLU A 41 -6.51 6.31 12.02
CA GLU A 41 -7.62 7.26 11.96
C GLU A 41 -8.06 7.73 13.35
N ARG A 42 -8.03 6.86 14.37
CA ARG A 42 -8.26 7.24 15.77
C ARG A 42 -7.22 8.24 16.26
N ALA A 43 -5.94 7.99 15.99
CA ALA A 43 -4.86 8.92 16.36
C ALA A 43 -5.04 10.30 15.72
N ARG A 44 -5.35 10.36 14.43
CA ARG A 44 -5.60 11.63 13.72
C ARG A 44 -6.84 12.37 14.22
N ALA A 45 -7.86 11.64 14.66
CA ALA A 45 -9.09 12.22 15.19
C ALA A 45 -9.01 12.59 16.69
N GLY A 46 -7.89 12.30 17.36
CA GLY A 46 -7.75 12.50 18.81
C GLY A 46 -8.52 11.48 19.67
N GLU A 47 -8.95 10.36 19.08
CA GLU A 47 -9.71 9.29 19.76
C GLU A 47 -8.81 8.22 20.40
N SER A 48 -7.49 8.40 20.33
CA SER A 48 -6.51 7.50 20.95
C SER A 48 -5.78 8.20 22.08
N GLU A 49 -5.61 7.51 23.22
CA GLU A 49 -4.82 8.01 24.35
C GLU A 49 -3.36 8.26 23.97
N THR A 50 -2.81 7.45 23.06
CA THR A 50 -1.44 7.55 22.56
C THR A 50 -1.43 7.81 21.06
N ALA A 51 -0.73 8.85 20.61
CA ALA A 51 -0.53 9.15 19.19
C ALA A 51 0.95 9.38 18.89
N SER A 52 1.46 8.71 17.85
CA SER A 52 2.81 8.98 17.35
C SER A 52 2.79 10.20 16.42
N ARG A 53 3.89 10.96 16.36
CA ARG A 53 4.04 12.10 15.44
C ARG A 53 3.73 11.72 13.98
N LEU A 54 4.23 10.57 13.53
CA LEU A 54 3.99 10.06 12.18
C LEU A 54 2.50 9.75 11.94
N SER A 55 1.77 9.26 12.95
CA SER A 55 0.34 9.01 12.80
C SER A 55 -0.45 10.30 12.56
N LEU A 56 0.03 11.44 13.08
CA LEU A 56 -0.62 12.75 12.98
C LEU A 56 -0.20 13.53 11.73
N GLU A 57 1.09 13.58 11.43
CA GLU A 57 1.67 14.39 10.35
C GLU A 57 1.62 13.70 8.97
N ASP A 58 1.56 12.37 8.93
CA ASP A 58 1.48 11.63 7.67
C ASP A 58 0.10 11.75 7.01
N MET A 59 0.05 11.49 5.71
CA MET A 59 -1.17 11.49 4.92
C MET A 59 -2.20 10.49 5.47
N SER A 60 -3.48 10.85 5.42
CA SER A 60 -4.58 9.95 5.82
C SER A 60 -4.57 8.66 5.01
N SER A 61 -5.08 7.58 5.61
CA SER A 61 -5.13 6.28 4.93
C SER A 61 -5.97 6.36 3.64
N SER A 62 -7.06 7.12 3.66
CA SER A 62 -7.92 7.36 2.49
C SER A 62 -7.24 8.17 1.39
N ARG A 63 -6.51 9.26 1.74
CA ARG A 63 -5.80 10.07 0.74
C ARG A 63 -4.66 9.29 0.10
N ARG A 64 -3.93 8.50 0.90
CA ARG A 64 -2.90 7.59 0.40
C ARG A 64 -3.51 6.56 -0.56
N GLY A 65 -4.63 5.94 -0.19
CA GLY A 65 -5.35 5.02 -1.06
C GLY A 65 -5.77 5.66 -2.39
N GLY A 66 -6.38 6.86 -2.34
CA GLY A 66 -6.83 7.61 -3.51
C GLY A 66 -5.71 7.99 -4.49
N LEU A 67 -4.52 8.31 -3.99
CA LEU A 67 -3.36 8.60 -4.85
C LEU A 67 -2.87 7.38 -5.62
N HIS A 68 -3.13 6.17 -5.12
CA HIS A 68 -2.62 4.92 -5.71
C HIS A 68 -3.73 4.09 -6.38
N SER A 69 -5.01 4.43 -6.18
CA SER A 69 -6.15 3.65 -6.67
C SER A 69 -6.40 3.77 -8.17
N HIS A 70 -5.92 4.82 -8.83
CA HIS A 70 -6.20 5.09 -10.25
C HIS A 70 -5.02 4.79 -11.18
N SER A 71 -3.85 4.46 -10.65
CA SER A 71 -2.64 4.27 -11.45
C SER A 71 -2.43 2.84 -11.95
N GLY A 72 -3.27 1.89 -11.53
CA GLY A 72 -3.06 0.46 -11.74
C GLY A 72 -1.70 -0.02 -11.21
N ALA A 73 -1.35 -1.27 -11.49
CA ALA A 73 0.02 -1.72 -11.28
C ALA A 73 0.94 -1.01 -12.30
N GLN A 74 1.83 -0.12 -11.86
CA GLN A 74 2.73 0.63 -12.77
C GLN A 74 3.82 -0.25 -13.44
N GLY A 75 3.72 -1.56 -13.28
CA GLY A 75 4.69 -2.55 -13.72
C GLY A 75 6.06 -2.37 -13.04
N PRO A 76 7.08 -3.10 -13.53
CA PRO A 76 8.41 -3.06 -12.96
C PRO A 76 9.01 -1.65 -12.99
N THR A 77 9.81 -1.30 -11.98
CA THR A 77 10.57 -0.04 -11.94
C THR A 77 11.68 -0.05 -12.99
N TYR A 78 12.23 1.13 -13.31
CA TYR A 78 13.40 1.22 -14.20
C TYR A 78 14.54 0.32 -13.73
N GLU A 79 14.84 0.33 -12.43
CA GLU A 79 15.93 -0.46 -11.85
C GLU A 79 15.70 -1.96 -11.97
N GLN A 80 14.46 -2.43 -11.79
CA GLN A 80 14.10 -3.83 -11.95
C GLN A 80 14.33 -4.29 -13.39
N LEU A 81 13.89 -3.48 -14.36
CA LEU A 81 14.09 -3.75 -15.79
C LEU A 81 15.57 -3.66 -16.18
N TYR A 82 16.30 -2.70 -15.62
CA TYR A 82 17.74 -2.54 -15.87
C TYR A 82 18.53 -3.74 -15.34
N ALA A 83 18.22 -4.19 -14.12
CA ALA A 83 18.83 -5.38 -13.52
C ALA A 83 18.51 -6.65 -14.30
N GLU A 84 17.28 -6.78 -14.80
CA GLU A 84 16.90 -7.89 -15.67
C GLU A 84 17.60 -7.85 -17.03
N ALA A 85 17.67 -6.68 -17.67
CA ALA A 85 18.40 -6.48 -18.91
C ALA A 85 19.91 -6.76 -18.75
N ARG A 86 20.48 -6.44 -17.59
CA ARG A 86 21.85 -6.81 -17.22
C ARG A 86 22.01 -8.32 -17.11
N ARG A 87 21.11 -9.02 -16.41
CA ARG A 87 21.15 -10.49 -16.27
C ARG A 87 21.01 -11.20 -17.62
N ARG A 88 20.19 -10.67 -18.51
CA ARG A 88 20.01 -11.19 -19.89
C ARG A 88 21.06 -10.69 -20.88
N ASN A 89 22.08 -9.95 -20.43
CA ASN A 89 23.16 -9.39 -21.25
C ASN A 89 22.68 -8.56 -22.46
N ILE A 90 21.62 -7.78 -22.29
CA ILE A 90 21.13 -6.88 -23.33
C ILE A 90 22.15 -5.75 -23.56
N ARG A 91 22.63 -5.64 -24.81
CA ARG A 91 23.55 -4.58 -25.24
C ARG A 91 22.79 -3.26 -25.34
N GLY A 92 23.45 -2.15 -24.96
CA GLY A 92 22.83 -0.81 -24.95
C GLY A 92 21.83 -0.56 -23.82
N ARG A 93 21.69 -1.50 -22.85
CA ARG A 93 20.78 -1.35 -21.70
C ARG A 93 21.00 -0.09 -20.86
N SER A 94 22.22 0.45 -20.83
CA SER A 94 22.58 1.70 -20.13
C SER A 94 21.98 2.93 -20.79
N ASP A 95 21.76 2.88 -22.09
CA ASP A 95 21.22 3.99 -22.88
C ASP A 95 19.70 3.89 -23.05
N MET A 96 19.12 2.77 -22.62
CA MET A 96 17.67 2.54 -22.69
C MET A 96 16.94 3.18 -21.52
N ASN A 97 15.83 3.86 -21.81
CA ASN A 97 14.87 4.31 -20.81
C ASN A 97 13.92 3.16 -20.37
N LYS A 98 13.08 3.41 -19.36
CA LYS A 98 12.15 2.40 -18.80
C LYS A 98 11.32 1.69 -19.88
N THR A 99 10.80 2.42 -20.86
CA THR A 99 9.95 1.88 -21.92
C THR A 99 10.77 1.02 -22.90
N GLN A 100 11.97 1.45 -23.25
CA GLN A 100 12.89 0.69 -24.10
C GLN A 100 13.35 -0.60 -23.42
N LEU A 101 13.63 -0.56 -22.11
CA LEU A 101 13.97 -1.75 -21.34
C LEU A 101 12.80 -2.76 -21.27
N LYS A 102 11.57 -2.30 -21.07
CA LYS A 102 10.37 -3.17 -21.14
C LYS A 102 10.26 -3.87 -22.49
N ARG A 103 10.36 -3.10 -23.59
CA ARG A 103 10.31 -3.63 -24.95
C ARG A 103 11.43 -4.63 -25.24
N ALA A 104 12.66 -4.32 -24.81
CA ALA A 104 13.81 -5.20 -24.99
C ALA A 104 13.71 -6.52 -24.20
N LEU A 105 12.96 -6.52 -23.09
CA LEU A 105 12.72 -7.70 -22.24
C LEU A 105 11.49 -8.51 -22.65
N GLY A 106 10.65 -7.99 -23.53
CA GLY A 106 9.36 -8.60 -23.89
C GLY A 106 8.33 -8.54 -22.76
N ALA A 107 8.41 -7.50 -21.91
CA ALA A 107 7.59 -7.29 -20.72
C ALA A 107 6.64 -6.10 -20.86
#